data_AF-A0A9P0HPN3-F1
#
_entry.id   AF-A0A9P0HPN3-F1
#
_cell.length_a   1.000
_cell.length_b   1.000
_cell.length_c   1.000
_cell.angle_alpha   90.00
_cell.angle_beta   90.00
_cell.angle_gamma   90.00
#
_symmetry.space_group_name_H-M   'P 1'
#
loop_
_entity.id
_entity.type
_entity.pdbx_description
1 polymer ?
#
loop_
_entity_poly.entity_id
_entity_poly.type
_entity_poly.pdbx_seq_one_letter_code
_entity_poly.pdbx_strand_id
1 'polypeptide(L)'
;MIIAIIVKFSQGDIMVNLFSVFGAGPGVVGTFKIVQCIRYRKPLKKAMDLLDVMMSEVDELVMEPIVRKGMERCWIAFVLCLFFGSCISIHWLSRPLLILLFYGERTRIIDTWPVFNDNWFQWSLTFVFQASNVCFCGHTFYIFDNVYFCISESLLCQLKVLKYRLTHLKLDGSVGSNAALEICIKQHTQVLKVCDLLKFSSEGVIMFQCINTVIMLCTGIFILTLVEHINFNVLLNLGEITLVIIIILFFYCWYSNEIAFQVLMYY
;
A
#
# COMPACT_ATOMS: atom_id res chain seq x y z
N MET A 1 -16.85 -7.92 12.85
CA MET A 1 -17.23 -7.90 11.41
C MET A 1 -17.46 -9.31 10.86
N ILE A 2 -16.49 -10.23 10.93
CA ILE A 2 -16.63 -11.61 10.42
C ILE A 2 -17.85 -12.36 11.00
N ILE A 3 -18.10 -12.27 12.31
CA ILE A 3 -19.28 -12.91 12.94
C ILE A 3 -20.59 -12.34 12.39
N ALA A 4 -20.66 -11.03 12.14
CA ALA A 4 -21.85 -10.40 11.55
C ALA A 4 -22.08 -10.85 10.10
N ILE A 5 -21.00 -11.10 9.35
CA ILE A 5 -21.07 -11.68 8.00
C ILE A 5 -21.64 -13.10 8.07
N ILE A 6 -21.12 -13.96 8.95
CA ILE A 6 -21.59 -15.35 9.09
C ILE A 6 -23.08 -15.42 9.45
N VAL A 7 -23.53 -14.57 10.38
CA VAL A 7 -24.95 -14.51 10.79
C VAL A 7 -25.83 -14.03 9.63
N LYS A 8 -25.42 -13.01 8.88
CA LYS A 8 -26.18 -12.52 7.72
C LYS A 8 -26.20 -13.51 6.55
N PHE A 9 -25.11 -14.27 6.35
CA PHE A 9 -25.06 -15.37 5.41
C PHE A 9 -26.10 -16.45 5.72
N SER A 10 -26.31 -16.76 7.00
CA SER A 10 -27.33 -17.73 7.42
C SER A 10 -28.78 -17.27 7.22
N GLN A 11 -29.00 -15.96 7.03
CA GLN A 11 -30.34 -15.35 6.91
C GLN A 11 -30.83 -15.18 5.45
N GLY A 12 -30.02 -15.55 4.44
CA GLY A 12 -30.47 -15.65 3.05
C GLY A 12 -30.53 -14.35 2.23
N ASP A 13 -30.14 -13.20 2.79
CA ASP A 13 -30.13 -11.93 2.05
C ASP A 13 -28.82 -11.73 1.27
N ILE A 14 -28.81 -12.18 0.02
CA ILE A 14 -27.63 -12.13 -0.88
C ILE A 14 -27.09 -10.70 -1.04
N MET A 15 -27.96 -9.67 -1.11
CA MET A 15 -27.53 -8.30 -1.35
C MET A 15 -26.84 -7.70 -0.12
N VAL A 16 -27.41 -7.92 1.07
CA VAL A 16 -26.79 -7.50 2.33
C VAL A 16 -25.46 -8.24 2.58
N ASN A 17 -25.35 -9.49 2.11
CA ASN A 17 -24.11 -10.26 2.16
C ASN A 17 -23.02 -9.69 1.26
N LEU A 18 -23.36 -9.27 0.03
CA LEU A 18 -22.41 -8.67 -0.91
C LEU A 18 -21.88 -7.32 -0.43
N PHE A 19 -22.74 -6.47 0.15
CA PHE A 19 -22.29 -5.24 0.81
C PHE A 19 -21.33 -5.51 1.97
N SER A 20 -21.60 -6.56 2.74
CA SER A 20 -20.75 -6.93 3.87
C SER A 20 -19.40 -7.49 3.40
N VAL A 21 -19.36 -8.26 2.31
CA VAL A 21 -18.12 -8.72 1.66
C VAL A 21 -17.31 -7.54 1.13
N PHE A 22 -17.95 -6.60 0.43
CA PHE A 22 -17.29 -5.40 -0.10
C PHE A 22 -16.71 -4.54 1.03
N GLY A 23 -17.50 -4.25 2.06
CA GLY A 23 -17.06 -3.45 3.21
C GLY A 23 -15.98 -4.14 4.05
N ALA A 24 -15.96 -5.48 4.08
CA ALA A 24 -14.94 -6.25 4.78
C ALA A 24 -13.64 -6.43 4.01
N GLY A 25 -13.68 -6.36 2.68
CA GLY A 25 -12.54 -6.59 1.79
C GLY A 25 -11.28 -5.80 2.19
N PRO A 26 -11.35 -4.45 2.34
CA PRO A 26 -10.20 -3.67 2.77
C PRO A 26 -9.62 -4.11 4.12
N GLY A 27 -10.47 -4.49 5.09
CA GLY A 27 -10.01 -4.99 6.38
C GLY A 27 -9.29 -6.34 6.29
N VAL A 28 -9.78 -7.25 5.45
CA VAL A 28 -9.14 -8.55 5.19
C VAL A 28 -7.78 -8.34 4.52
N VAL A 29 -7.71 -7.48 3.50
CA VAL A 29 -6.46 -7.13 2.80
C VAL A 29 -5.45 -6.46 3.73
N GLY A 30 -5.88 -5.47 4.52
CA GLY A 30 -5.01 -4.79 5.48
C GLY A 30 -4.46 -5.73 6.56
N THR A 31 -5.32 -6.62 7.08
CA THR A 31 -4.88 -7.65 8.05
C THR A 31 -3.85 -8.57 7.43
N PHE A 32 -4.10 -9.07 6.21
CA PHE A 32 -3.14 -9.92 5.50
C PHE A 32 -1.80 -9.20 5.28
N LYS A 33 -1.82 -7.94 4.82
CA LYS A 33 -0.61 -7.12 4.61
C LYS A 33 0.20 -6.93 5.88
N ILE A 34 -0.44 -6.67 7.03
CA ILE A 34 0.27 -6.58 8.31
C ILE A 34 0.91 -7.92 8.69
N VAL A 35 0.19 -9.03 8.55
CA VAL A 35 0.74 -10.36 8.83
C VAL A 35 1.96 -10.63 7.95
N GLN A 36 1.91 -10.27 6.67
CA GLN A 36 3.05 -10.40 5.76
C GLN A 36 4.20 -9.45 6.13
N CYS A 37 3.90 -8.21 6.52
CA CYS A 37 4.92 -7.26 7.00
C CYS A 37 5.66 -7.82 8.23
N ILE A 38 4.93 -8.40 9.19
CA ILE A 38 5.51 -9.02 10.39
C ILE A 38 6.33 -10.27 10.04
N ARG A 39 5.80 -11.12 9.15
CA ARG A 39 6.44 -12.35 8.69
C ARG A 39 7.75 -12.07 7.95
N TYR A 40 7.75 -11.09 7.05
CA TYR A 40 8.89 -10.73 6.20
C TYR A 40 9.68 -9.51 6.72
N ARG A 41 9.50 -9.11 7.97
CA ARG A 41 10.21 -7.97 8.57
C ARG A 41 11.73 -8.04 8.44
N LYS A 42 12.31 -9.25 8.56
CA LYS A 42 13.76 -9.47 8.48
C LYS A 42 14.27 -9.28 7.04
N PRO A 43 13.71 -9.96 6.01
CA PRO A 43 14.01 -9.66 4.61
C PRO A 43 13.82 -8.19 4.22
N LEU A 44 12.69 -7.57 4.57
CA LEU A 44 12.40 -6.18 4.26
C LEU A 44 13.42 -5.22 4.89
N LYS A 45 13.72 -5.41 6.19
CA LYS A 45 14.75 -4.63 6.86
C LYS A 45 16.12 -4.81 6.19
N LYS A 46 16.51 -6.06 5.87
CA LYS A 46 17.77 -6.32 5.18
C LYS A 46 17.84 -5.64 3.81
N ALA A 47 16.74 -5.57 3.07
CA ALA A 47 16.67 -4.84 1.82
C ALA A 47 16.89 -3.33 2.02
N MET A 48 16.26 -2.74 3.04
CA MET A 48 16.46 -1.34 3.42
C MET A 48 17.90 -1.07 3.87
N ASP A 49 18.45 -1.91 4.75
CA ASP A 49 19.84 -1.76 5.24
C ASP A 49 20.85 -1.81 4.07
N LEU A 50 20.64 -2.69 3.09
CA LEU A 50 21.48 -2.75 1.89
C LEU A 50 21.36 -1.50 1.02
N LEU A 51 20.15 -0.96 0.88
CA LEU A 51 19.91 0.29 0.14
C LEU A 51 20.58 1.49 0.83
N ASP A 52 20.47 1.58 2.15
CA ASP A 52 21.09 2.63 2.95
C ASP A 52 22.62 2.59 2.83
N VAL A 53 23.22 1.40 2.92
CA VAL A 53 24.66 1.22 2.70
C VAL A 53 25.05 1.69 1.29
N MET A 54 24.33 1.25 0.24
CA MET A 54 24.63 1.68 -1.13
C MET A 54 24.45 3.19 -1.33
N MET A 55 23.51 3.84 -0.63
CA MET A 55 23.35 5.30 -0.67
C MET A 55 24.49 6.02 0.03
N SER A 56 25.02 5.45 1.12
CA SER A 56 26.16 6.03 1.86
C SER A 56 27.50 5.87 1.14
N GLU A 57 27.67 4.83 0.30
CA GLU A 57 28.89 4.56 -0.48
C GLU A 57 28.96 5.41 -1.79
N VAL A 58 28.14 6.47 -1.91
CA VAL A 58 28.18 7.40 -3.04
C VAL A 58 29.08 8.59 -2.70
N ASP A 59 30.39 8.40 -2.87
CA ASP A 59 31.41 9.41 -2.52
C ASP A 59 31.62 10.49 -3.60
N GLU A 60 31.10 10.31 -4.81
CA GLU A 60 31.30 11.25 -5.91
C GLU A 60 30.29 12.40 -5.86
N LEU A 61 30.78 13.64 -5.70
CA LEU A 61 29.99 14.88 -5.73
C LEU A 61 29.05 14.98 -6.95
N VAL A 62 29.40 14.32 -8.06
CA VAL A 62 28.60 14.33 -9.29
C VAL A 62 27.35 13.44 -9.18
N MET A 63 27.36 12.42 -8.32
CA MET A 63 26.23 11.50 -8.11
C MET A 63 25.31 11.93 -6.96
N GLU A 64 25.74 12.83 -6.08
CA GLU A 64 24.93 13.39 -5.01
C GLU A 64 23.55 13.94 -5.47
N PRO A 65 23.44 14.67 -6.60
CA PRO A 65 22.15 15.16 -7.09
C PRO A 65 21.20 14.03 -7.50
N ILE A 66 21.74 12.91 -8.01
CA ILE A 66 20.96 11.74 -8.42
C ILE A 66 20.35 11.08 -7.19
N VAL A 67 21.16 10.86 -6.15
CA VAL A 67 20.72 10.26 -4.89
C VAL A 67 19.70 11.15 -4.19
N ARG A 68 19.98 12.46 -4.10
CA ARG A 68 19.05 13.42 -3.47
C ARG A 68 17.69 13.42 -4.15
N LYS A 69 17.65 13.45 -5.49
CA LYS A 69 16.39 13.38 -6.24
C LYS A 69 15.68 12.03 -6.06
N GLY A 70 16.42 10.94 -5.90
CA GLY A 70 15.86 9.63 -5.55
C GLY A 70 15.18 9.64 -4.17
N MET A 71 15.85 10.21 -3.17
CA MET A 71 15.32 10.37 -1.82
C MET A 71 14.08 11.28 -1.77
N GLU A 72 14.10 12.39 -2.52
CA GLU A 72 12.92 13.25 -2.67
C GLU A 72 11.72 12.48 -3.24
N ARG A 73 11.93 11.66 -4.27
CA ARG A 73 10.85 10.81 -4.83
C ARG A 73 10.36 9.77 -3.85
N CYS A 74 11.26 9.14 -3.10
CA CYS A 74 10.91 8.20 -2.02
C CYS A 74 10.05 8.90 -0.95
N TRP A 75 10.44 10.10 -0.52
CA TRP A 75 9.68 10.90 0.44
C TRP A 75 8.31 11.32 -0.11
N ILE A 76 8.24 11.74 -1.37
CA ILE A 76 6.97 12.06 -2.02
C ILE A 76 6.05 10.85 -2.05
N ALA A 77 6.55 9.67 -2.45
CA ALA A 77 5.77 8.43 -2.42
C ALA A 77 5.27 8.11 -1.01
N PHE A 78 6.14 8.27 0.00
CA PHE A 78 5.80 8.07 1.41
C PHE A 78 4.64 8.98 1.85
N VAL A 79 4.79 10.28 1.64
CA VAL A 79 3.82 11.31 2.05
C VAL A 79 2.51 11.17 1.29
N LEU A 80 2.54 10.87 -0.02
CA LEU A 80 1.33 10.67 -0.81
C LEU A 80 0.50 9.50 -0.27
N CYS A 81 1.10 8.35 0.00
CA CYS A 81 0.38 7.22 0.60
C CYS A 81 -0.23 7.58 1.96
N LEU A 82 0.54 8.25 2.82
CA LEU A 82 0.08 8.68 4.14
C LEU A 82 -1.10 9.66 4.02
N PHE A 83 -0.99 10.64 3.13
CA PHE A 83 -2.03 11.63 2.88
C PHE A 83 -3.31 10.98 2.36
N PHE A 84 -3.24 10.20 1.28
CA PHE A 84 -4.43 9.54 0.72
C PHE A 84 -5.07 8.57 1.71
N GLY A 85 -4.28 7.76 2.41
CA GLY A 85 -4.79 6.85 3.44
C GLY A 85 -5.46 7.56 4.62
N SER A 86 -4.91 8.71 5.02
CA SER A 86 -5.51 9.55 6.07
C SER A 86 -6.80 10.20 5.59
N CYS A 87 -6.85 10.69 4.34
CA CYS A 87 -8.06 11.27 3.75
C CYS A 87 -9.22 10.27 3.71
N ILE A 88 -8.97 9.02 3.32
CA ILE A 88 -9.98 7.95 3.33
C ILE A 88 -10.47 7.71 4.76
N SER A 89 -9.54 7.60 5.72
CA SER A 89 -9.92 7.40 7.13
C SER A 89 -10.80 8.57 7.62
N ILE A 90 -10.44 9.81 7.30
CA ILE A 90 -11.20 11.02 7.67
C ILE A 90 -12.57 11.04 7.02
N HIS A 91 -12.70 10.66 5.75
CA HIS A 91 -13.99 10.54 5.06
C HIS A 91 -14.95 9.64 5.86
N TRP A 92 -14.50 8.45 6.27
CA TRP A 92 -15.31 7.52 7.06
C TRP A 92 -15.64 8.04 8.47
N LEU A 93 -14.71 8.73 9.13
CA LEU A 93 -14.94 9.34 10.45
C LEU A 93 -15.91 10.51 10.41
N SER A 94 -15.84 11.33 9.36
CA SER A 94 -16.65 12.55 9.23
C SER A 94 -18.12 12.24 9.01
N ARG A 95 -18.46 11.13 8.34
CA ARG A 95 -19.84 10.78 7.98
C ARG A 95 -20.82 10.86 9.17
N PRO A 96 -20.65 10.10 10.27
CA PRO A 96 -21.60 10.17 11.39
C PRO A 96 -21.61 11.52 12.10
N LEU A 97 -20.50 12.28 12.07
CA LEU A 97 -20.45 13.64 12.61
C LEU A 97 -21.25 14.62 11.75
N LEU A 98 -21.15 14.52 10.43
CA LEU A 98 -21.93 15.34 9.50
C LEU A 98 -23.42 15.02 9.61
N ILE A 99 -23.79 13.74 9.71
CA ILE A 99 -25.19 13.34 9.90
C ILE A 99 -25.73 13.90 11.22
N LEU A 100 -24.94 13.81 12.29
CA LEU A 100 -25.32 14.38 13.58
C LEU A 100 -25.48 15.91 13.50
N LEU A 101 -24.59 16.61 12.81
CA LEU A 101 -24.61 18.06 12.68
C LEU A 101 -25.81 18.57 11.86
N PHE A 102 -26.12 17.93 10.75
CA PHE A 102 -27.17 18.41 9.82
C PHE A 102 -28.56 17.84 10.11
N TYR A 103 -28.65 16.62 10.64
CA TYR A 103 -29.92 15.92 10.84
C TYR A 103 -30.23 15.63 12.30
N GLY A 104 -29.28 15.85 13.23
CA GLY A 104 -29.46 15.55 14.65
C GLY A 104 -29.48 14.05 14.97
N GLU A 105 -29.17 13.19 13.99
CA GLU A 105 -29.25 11.74 14.14
C GLU A 105 -27.90 11.13 14.54
N ARG A 106 -27.92 10.32 15.61
CA ARG A 106 -26.76 9.55 16.07
C ARG A 106 -26.63 8.29 15.23
N THR A 107 -25.67 8.31 14.31
CA THR A 107 -25.34 7.16 13.47
C THR A 107 -23.97 6.57 13.83
N ARG A 108 -23.72 5.33 13.38
CA ARG A 108 -22.47 4.61 13.60
C ARG A 108 -21.57 4.75 12.38
N ILE A 109 -20.25 4.59 12.56
CA ILE A 109 -19.30 4.61 11.45
C ILE A 109 -19.47 3.33 10.61
N ILE A 110 -19.50 2.18 11.30
CA ILE A 110 -19.72 0.86 10.71
C ILE A 110 -20.86 0.17 11.47
N ASP A 111 -21.71 -0.56 10.74
CA ASP A 111 -22.73 -1.41 11.34
C ASP A 111 -22.09 -2.64 11.99
N THR A 112 -21.78 -2.53 13.28
CA THR A 112 -21.23 -3.62 14.10
C THR A 112 -22.14 -3.99 15.26
N TRP A 113 -22.00 -5.22 15.74
CA TRP A 113 -22.61 -5.71 16.99
C TRP A 113 -21.54 -5.73 18.10
N PRO A 114 -21.84 -5.34 19.35
CA PRO A 114 -23.13 -4.88 19.87
C PRO A 114 -23.51 -3.45 19.46
N VAL A 115 -24.82 -3.13 19.53
CA VAL A 115 -25.38 -1.83 19.13
C VAL A 115 -25.54 -0.93 20.35
N PHE A 116 -24.49 -0.20 20.73
CA PHE A 116 -24.57 0.76 21.83
C PHE A 116 -24.84 2.17 21.29
N ASN A 117 -26.11 2.54 21.16
CA ASN A 117 -26.52 3.85 20.62
C ASN A 117 -27.68 4.52 21.38
N ASP A 118 -28.10 3.97 22.52
CA ASP A 118 -29.34 4.43 23.16
C ASP A 118 -29.14 5.81 23.79
N ASN A 119 -28.03 6.01 24.50
CA ASN A 119 -27.69 7.27 25.15
C ASN A 119 -26.38 7.89 24.60
N TRP A 120 -26.15 9.16 24.93
CA TRP A 120 -24.98 9.91 24.47
C TRP A 120 -23.65 9.27 24.89
N PHE A 121 -23.57 8.77 26.12
CA PHE A 121 -22.37 8.13 26.64
C PHE A 121 -22.02 6.85 25.85
N GLN A 122 -23.01 5.99 25.62
CA GLN A 122 -22.88 4.77 24.82
C GLN A 122 -22.50 5.07 23.37
N TRP A 123 -23.13 6.08 22.76
CA TRP A 123 -22.79 6.51 21.40
C TRP A 123 -21.35 7.05 21.33
N SER A 124 -20.95 7.93 22.25
CA SER A 124 -19.59 8.48 22.28
C SER A 124 -18.54 7.39 22.49
N LEU A 125 -18.78 6.44 23.39
CA LEU A 125 -17.90 5.29 23.60
C LEU A 125 -17.77 4.44 22.33
N THR A 126 -18.90 4.16 21.67
CA THR A 126 -18.92 3.42 20.39
C THR A 126 -18.19 4.17 19.30
N PHE A 127 -18.40 5.48 19.19
CA PHE A 127 -17.75 6.32 18.21
C PHE A 127 -16.24 6.30 18.39
N VAL A 128 -15.72 6.52 19.61
CA VAL A 128 -14.28 6.49 19.89
C VAL A 128 -13.67 5.11 19.58
N PHE A 129 -14.37 4.04 19.96
CA PHE A 129 -13.92 2.68 19.67
C PHE A 129 -13.89 2.38 18.18
N GLN A 130 -14.98 2.68 17.46
CA GLN A 130 -15.06 2.47 16.00
C GLN A 130 -14.08 3.37 15.25
N ALA A 131 -13.93 4.63 15.65
CA ALA A 131 -13.04 5.59 15.02
C ALA A 131 -11.58 5.11 15.08
N SER A 132 -11.16 4.66 16.27
CA SER A 132 -9.82 4.08 16.46
C SER A 132 -9.61 2.88 15.54
N ASN A 133 -10.58 1.96 15.49
CA ASN A 133 -10.49 0.78 14.63
C ASN A 133 -10.47 1.12 13.14
N VAL A 134 -11.24 2.10 12.68
CA VAL A 134 -11.24 2.55 11.29
C VAL A 134 -9.91 3.19 10.93
N CYS A 135 -9.35 4.04 11.79
CA CYS A 135 -8.01 4.60 11.60
C CYS A 135 -6.95 3.51 11.50
N PHE A 136 -6.95 2.56 12.44
CA PHE A 136 -6.02 1.43 12.39
C PHE A 136 -6.18 0.66 11.08
N CYS A 137 -7.40 0.18 10.79
CA CYS A 137 -7.71 -0.58 9.58
C CYS A 137 -7.28 0.18 8.30
N GLY A 138 -7.59 1.47 8.20
CA GLY A 138 -7.20 2.32 7.08
C GLY A 138 -5.68 2.38 6.90
N HIS A 139 -4.92 2.54 7.98
CA HIS A 139 -3.45 2.55 7.91
C HIS A 139 -2.87 1.16 7.62
N THR A 140 -3.45 0.10 8.19
CA THR A 140 -3.03 -1.29 7.91
C THR A 140 -3.17 -1.65 6.43
N PHE A 141 -4.11 -1.01 5.73
CA PHE A 141 -4.44 -1.31 4.35
C PHE A 141 -3.34 -0.94 3.36
N TYR A 142 -2.61 0.16 3.59
CA TYR A 142 -1.57 0.66 2.67
C TYR A 142 -0.15 0.61 3.25
N ILE A 143 0.04 0.28 4.54
CA ILE A 143 1.38 0.32 5.18
C ILE A 143 2.41 -0.55 4.47
N PHE A 144 2.03 -1.76 4.04
CA PHE A 144 2.93 -2.62 3.29
C PHE A 144 3.23 -2.04 1.90
N ASP A 145 2.22 -1.52 1.22
CA ASP A 145 2.38 -0.92 -0.10
C ASP A 145 3.35 0.27 -0.03
N ASN A 146 3.25 1.07 1.02
CA ASN A 146 4.13 2.20 1.29
C ASN A 146 5.59 1.76 1.44
N VAL A 147 5.86 0.73 2.24
CA VAL A 147 7.21 0.14 2.38
C VAL A 147 7.70 -0.38 1.03
N TYR A 148 6.86 -1.09 0.28
CA TYR A 148 7.19 -1.61 -1.04
C TYR A 148 7.55 -0.49 -2.03
N PHE A 149 6.75 0.58 -2.10
CA PHE A 149 7.00 1.71 -3.01
C PHE A 149 8.27 2.48 -2.62
N CYS A 150 8.53 2.69 -1.33
CA CYS A 150 9.76 3.35 -0.87
C CYS A 150 11.02 2.53 -1.19
N ILE A 151 10.98 1.21 -0.96
CA ILE A 151 12.08 0.31 -1.34
C ILE A 151 12.26 0.31 -2.86
N SER A 152 11.17 0.28 -3.62
CA SER A 152 11.21 0.31 -5.09
C SER A 152 11.80 1.61 -5.63
N GLU A 153 11.41 2.78 -5.13
CA GLU A 153 12.01 4.07 -5.51
C GLU A 153 13.50 4.13 -5.17
N SER A 154 13.87 3.65 -3.98
CA SER A 154 15.27 3.61 -3.55
C SER A 154 16.11 2.67 -4.43
N LEU A 155 15.55 1.52 -4.81
CA LEU A 155 16.16 0.58 -5.74
C LEU A 155 16.32 1.17 -7.15
N LEU A 156 15.30 1.85 -7.67
CA LEU A 156 15.38 2.57 -8.94
C LEU A 156 16.41 3.70 -8.92
N CYS A 157 16.60 4.35 -7.77
CA CYS A 157 17.69 5.31 -7.59
C CYS A 157 19.05 4.61 -7.71
N GLN A 158 19.24 3.47 -7.05
CA GLN A 158 20.49 2.71 -7.11
C GLN A 158 20.79 2.19 -8.52
N LEU A 159 19.77 1.78 -9.27
CA LEU A 159 19.92 1.41 -10.68
C LEU A 159 20.39 2.59 -11.55
N LYS A 160 19.94 3.82 -11.28
CA LYS A 160 20.43 5.04 -11.97
C LYS A 160 21.86 5.38 -11.60
N VAL A 161 22.24 5.22 -10.34
CA VAL A 161 23.63 5.40 -9.87
C VAL A 161 24.54 4.38 -10.56
N LEU A 162 24.14 3.11 -10.55
CA LEU A 162 24.88 2.04 -11.22
C LEU A 162 25.02 2.30 -12.72
N LYS A 163 23.94 2.73 -13.39
CA LYS A 163 23.99 3.15 -14.80
C LYS A 163 25.07 4.19 -15.03
N TYR A 164 25.05 5.25 -14.22
CA TYR A 164 25.99 6.35 -14.33
C TYR A 164 27.44 5.85 -14.18
N ARG A 165 27.72 5.04 -13.16
CA ARG A 165 29.05 4.46 -12.94
C ARG A 165 29.50 3.60 -14.12
N LEU A 166 28.62 2.74 -14.66
CA LEU A 166 28.91 1.89 -15.82
C LEU A 166 29.19 2.69 -17.08
N THR A 167 28.43 3.76 -17.37
CA THR A 167 28.64 4.57 -18.58
C THR A 167 29.90 5.43 -18.53
N HIS A 168 30.41 5.71 -17.34
CA HIS A 168 31.64 6.49 -17.14
C HIS A 168 32.86 5.64 -16.77
N LEU A 169 32.69 4.31 -16.73
CA LEU A 169 33.77 3.38 -16.44
C LEU A 169 34.79 3.38 -17.59
N LYS A 170 36.05 3.67 -17.26
CA LYS A 170 37.17 3.56 -18.19
C LYS A 170 37.86 2.22 -17.98
N LEU A 171 37.93 1.39 -19.01
CA LEU A 171 38.60 0.08 -18.98
C LEU A 171 40.00 0.20 -19.58
N ASP A 172 40.89 0.92 -18.88
CA ASP A 172 42.27 1.15 -19.33
C ASP A 172 43.30 0.21 -18.66
N GLY A 173 42.82 -0.74 -17.84
CA GLY A 173 43.66 -1.71 -17.14
C GLY A 173 44.46 -1.12 -15.96
N SER A 174 44.26 0.16 -15.63
CA SER A 174 44.86 0.79 -14.46
C SER A 174 44.31 0.22 -13.15
N VAL A 175 45.06 0.37 -12.06
CA VAL A 175 44.61 0.00 -10.70
C VAL A 175 43.30 0.71 -10.34
N GLY A 176 43.14 1.97 -10.76
CA GLY A 176 41.90 2.75 -10.57
C GLY A 176 40.72 2.20 -11.38
N SER A 177 40.94 1.80 -12.63
CA SER A 177 39.93 1.15 -13.48
C SER A 177 39.42 -0.16 -12.85
N ASN A 178 40.33 -0.98 -12.32
CA ASN A 178 39.98 -2.25 -11.69
C ASN A 178 39.17 -2.04 -10.39
N ALA A 179 39.56 -1.07 -9.57
CA ALA A 179 38.82 -0.72 -8.36
C ALA A 179 37.41 -0.17 -8.67
N ALA A 180 37.28 0.68 -9.69
CA ALA A 180 35.98 1.21 -10.13
C ALA A 180 35.06 0.10 -10.67
N LEU A 181 35.61 -0.86 -11.40
CA LEU A 181 34.88 -2.04 -11.87
C LEU A 181 34.41 -2.92 -10.69
N GLU A 182 35.28 -3.16 -9.70
CA GLU A 182 34.94 -3.92 -8.50
C GLU A 182 33.77 -3.28 -7.72
N ILE A 183 33.76 -1.95 -7.59
CA ILE A 183 32.67 -1.20 -6.98
C ILE A 183 31.36 -1.40 -7.76
N CYS A 184 31.39 -1.32 -9.09
CA CYS A 184 30.21 -1.54 -9.92
C CYS A 184 29.66 -2.97 -9.77
N ILE A 185 30.54 -3.97 -9.75
CA ILE A 185 30.16 -5.38 -9.56
C ILE A 185 29.54 -5.59 -8.16
N LYS A 186 30.15 -5.03 -7.11
CA LYS A 186 29.65 -5.09 -5.74
C LYS A 186 28.25 -4.46 -5.65
N GLN A 187 28.07 -3.26 -6.19
CA GLN A 187 26.79 -2.55 -6.18
C GLN A 187 25.73 -3.31 -6.98
N HIS A 188 26.05 -3.79 -8.18
CA HIS A 188 25.13 -4.60 -8.98
C HIS A 188 24.69 -5.88 -8.22
N THR A 189 25.63 -6.56 -7.58
CA THR A 189 25.33 -7.74 -6.75
C THR A 189 24.41 -7.41 -5.58
N GLN A 190 24.61 -6.26 -4.93
CA GLN A 190 23.74 -5.78 -3.85
C GLN A 190 22.34 -5.42 -4.37
N VAL A 191 22.25 -4.74 -5.52
CA VAL A 191 20.97 -4.45 -6.21
C VAL A 191 20.19 -5.73 -6.49
N LEU A 192 20.81 -6.75 -7.07
CA LEU A 192 20.15 -8.04 -7.32
C LEU A 192 19.66 -8.71 -6.02
N LYS A 193 20.46 -8.67 -4.96
CA LYS A 193 20.04 -9.18 -3.62
C LYS A 193 18.83 -8.43 -3.08
N VAL A 194 18.75 -7.10 -3.27
CA VAL A 194 17.59 -6.30 -2.87
C VAL A 194 16.36 -6.70 -3.70
N CYS A 195 16.50 -6.88 -5.02
CA CYS A 195 15.42 -7.37 -5.88
C CYS A 195 14.87 -8.72 -5.40
N ASP A 196 15.74 -9.68 -5.08
CA ASP A 196 15.35 -11.01 -4.60
C ASP A 196 14.61 -10.93 -3.26
N LEU A 197 15.13 -10.13 -2.32
CA LEU A 197 14.49 -9.92 -1.03
C LEU A 197 13.11 -9.25 -1.17
N LEU A 198 13.00 -8.24 -2.03
CA LEU A 198 11.76 -7.54 -2.29
C LEU A 198 10.72 -8.48 -2.90
N LYS A 199 11.10 -9.22 -3.96
CA LYS A 199 10.25 -10.20 -4.63
C LYS A 199 9.75 -11.27 -3.66
N PHE A 200 10.65 -11.88 -2.90
CA PHE A 200 10.31 -12.90 -1.91
C PHE A 200 9.33 -12.37 -0.84
N SER A 201 9.47 -11.10 -0.45
CA SER A 201 8.61 -10.49 0.58
C SER A 201 7.26 -10.02 0.03
N SER A 202 7.17 -9.72 -1.28
CA SER A 202 6.00 -9.08 -1.89
C SER A 202 5.13 -9.99 -2.74
N GLU A 203 5.65 -11.11 -3.27
CA GLU A 203 4.92 -11.95 -4.25
C GLU A 203 3.54 -12.39 -3.75
N GLY A 204 3.45 -12.85 -2.50
CA GLY A 204 2.20 -13.28 -1.90
C GLY A 204 1.24 -12.12 -1.65
N VAL A 205 1.76 -10.94 -1.30
CA VAL A 205 0.95 -9.73 -1.10
C VAL A 205 0.36 -9.25 -2.41
N ILE A 206 1.16 -9.18 -3.47
CA ILE A 206 0.71 -8.72 -4.79
C ILE A 206 -0.33 -9.69 -5.36
N MET A 207 -0.10 -10.99 -5.24
CA MET A 207 -1.05 -12.02 -5.69
C MET A 207 -2.37 -11.91 -4.93
N PHE A 208 -2.32 -11.80 -3.61
CA PHE A 208 -3.52 -11.64 -2.79
C PHE A 208 -4.26 -10.33 -3.09
N GLN A 209 -3.54 -9.23 -3.28
CA GLN A 209 -4.10 -7.94 -3.68
C GLN A 209 -4.82 -8.06 -5.03
N CYS A 210 -4.22 -8.72 -6.02
CA CYS A 210 -4.82 -8.93 -7.34
C CYS A 210 -6.14 -9.71 -7.24
N ILE A 211 -6.14 -10.85 -6.54
CA ILE A 211 -7.34 -11.67 -6.33
C ILE A 211 -8.44 -10.86 -5.64
N ASN A 212 -8.11 -10.15 -4.55
CA ASN A 212 -9.08 -9.34 -3.83
C ASN A 212 -9.60 -8.17 -4.68
N THR A 213 -8.75 -7.55 -5.49
CA THR A 213 -9.18 -6.49 -6.42
C THR A 213 -10.23 -7.04 -7.38
N VAL A 214 -10.03 -8.20 -7.99
CA VAL A 214 -11.02 -8.83 -8.88
C VAL A 214 -12.33 -9.11 -8.12
N ILE A 215 -12.26 -9.74 -6.94
CA ILE A 215 -13.45 -10.04 -6.13
C ILE A 215 -14.23 -8.76 -5.79
N MET A 216 -13.53 -7.71 -5.34
CA MET A 216 -14.16 -6.44 -4.96
C MET A 216 -14.77 -5.72 -6.16
N LEU A 217 -14.10 -5.71 -7.32
CA LEU A 217 -14.64 -5.12 -8.55
C LEU A 217 -15.89 -5.87 -9.03
N CYS A 218 -15.85 -7.19 -9.08
CA CYS A 218 -17.01 -8.00 -9.47
C CYS A 218 -18.19 -7.79 -8.52
N THR A 219 -17.92 -7.78 -7.21
CA THR A 219 -18.94 -7.51 -6.18
C THR A 219 -19.50 -6.09 -6.32
N GLY A 220 -18.64 -5.11 -6.55
CA GLY A 220 -19.04 -3.71 -6.75
C GLY A 220 -19.92 -3.53 -7.98
N ILE A 221 -19.56 -4.13 -9.12
CA ILE A 221 -20.38 -4.10 -10.34
C ILE A 221 -21.75 -4.73 -10.08
N PHE A 222 -21.80 -5.87 -9.41
CA PHE A 222 -23.06 -6.54 -9.07
C PHE A 222 -23.96 -5.67 -8.19
N ILE A 223 -23.38 -4.99 -7.19
CA ILE A 223 -24.10 -4.02 -6.37
C ILE A 223 -24.65 -2.88 -7.23
N LEU A 224 -23.86 -2.36 -8.16
CA LEU A 224 -24.27 -1.25 -9.04
C LEU A 224 -25.36 -1.65 -10.04
N THR A 225 -25.43 -2.92 -10.45
CA THR A 225 -26.40 -3.37 -11.46
C THR A 225 -27.71 -3.88 -10.88
N LEU A 226 -27.72 -4.39 -9.65
CA LEU A 226 -28.90 -5.09 -9.08
C LEU A 226 -29.60 -4.33 -7.95
N VAL A 227 -29.02 -3.24 -7.44
CA VAL A 227 -29.72 -2.38 -6.48
C VAL A 227 -30.55 -1.34 -7.25
N GLU A 228 -31.89 -1.45 -7.18
CA GLU A 228 -32.82 -0.55 -7.88
C GLU A 228 -32.68 0.93 -7.44
N HIS A 229 -32.32 1.17 -6.18
CA HIS A 229 -32.11 2.50 -5.62
C HIS A 229 -30.78 2.58 -4.87
N ILE A 230 -29.72 2.96 -5.59
CA ILE A 230 -28.39 3.13 -5.00
C ILE A 230 -28.33 4.46 -4.25
N ASN A 231 -28.06 4.37 -2.95
CA ASN A 231 -27.77 5.55 -2.14
C ASN A 231 -26.46 6.20 -2.63
N PHE A 232 -26.45 7.52 -2.81
CA PHE A 232 -25.26 8.26 -3.24
C PHE A 232 -24.02 7.97 -2.35
N ASN A 233 -24.21 7.78 -1.05
CA ASN A 233 -23.14 7.42 -0.13
C ASN A 233 -22.54 6.03 -0.44
N VAL A 234 -23.40 5.09 -0.82
CA VAL A 234 -22.96 3.75 -1.22
C VAL A 234 -22.13 3.84 -2.51
N LEU A 235 -22.58 4.64 -3.47
CA LEU A 235 -21.84 4.89 -4.72
C LEU A 235 -20.47 5.51 -4.45
N LEU A 236 -20.38 6.53 -3.58
CA LEU A 236 -19.12 7.15 -3.20
C LEU A 236 -18.17 6.16 -2.50
N ASN A 237 -18.67 5.36 -1.56
CA ASN A 237 -17.86 4.35 -0.87
C ASN A 237 -17.34 3.27 -1.83
N LEU A 238 -18.19 2.80 -2.75
CA LEU A 238 -17.81 1.85 -3.79
C LEU A 238 -16.72 2.44 -4.70
N GLY A 239 -16.91 3.68 -5.15
CA GLY A 239 -15.97 4.39 -6.01
C GLY A 239 -14.63 4.64 -5.32
N GLU A 240 -14.64 5.11 -4.08
CA GLU A 240 -13.44 5.35 -3.26
C GLU A 240 -12.62 4.07 -3.11
N ILE A 241 -13.21 3.00 -2.59
CA ILE A 241 -12.50 1.73 -2.36
C ILE A 241 -11.96 1.16 -3.68
N THR A 242 -12.77 1.21 -4.74
CA THR A 242 -12.40 0.73 -6.08
C THR A 242 -11.23 1.51 -6.68
N LEU A 243 -11.25 2.83 -6.57
CA LEU A 243 -10.17 3.68 -7.06
C LEU A 243 -8.86 3.34 -6.34
N VAL A 244 -8.91 3.20 -5.02
CA VAL A 244 -7.72 2.95 -4.20
C VAL A 244 -7.10 1.59 -4.52
N ILE A 245 -7.89 0.52 -4.63
CA ILE A 245 -7.37 -0.83 -4.92
C ILE A 245 -6.76 -0.92 -6.33
N ILE A 246 -7.32 -0.18 -7.29
CA ILE A 246 -6.79 -0.11 -8.67
C ILE A 246 -5.48 0.67 -8.68
N ILE A 247 -5.42 1.83 -8.02
CA ILE A 247 -4.22 2.65 -7.94
C ILE A 247 -3.07 1.87 -7.29
N ILE A 248 -3.32 1.19 -6.17
CA ILE A 248 -2.30 0.36 -5.50
C ILE A 248 -1.78 -0.72 -6.45
N LEU A 249 -2.68 -1.43 -7.15
CA LEU A 249 -2.29 -2.47 -8.10
C LEU A 249 -1.51 -1.90 -9.29
N PHE A 250 -1.92 -0.74 -9.80
CA PHE A 250 -1.21 -0.01 -10.85
C PHE A 250 0.23 0.30 -10.41
N PHE A 251 0.43 0.83 -9.21
CA PHE A 251 1.78 1.13 -8.71
C PHE A 251 2.63 -0.14 -8.53
N TYR A 252 2.05 -1.24 -8.05
CA TYR A 252 2.75 -2.53 -8.02
C TYR A 252 3.26 -2.93 -9.40
N CYS A 253 2.40 -2.87 -10.42
CA CYS A 253 2.77 -3.18 -11.80
C CYS A 253 3.81 -2.22 -12.35
N TRP A 254 3.62 -0.92 -12.13
CA TRP A 254 4.52 0.13 -12.61
C TRP A 254 5.93 -0.03 -12.05
N TYR A 255 6.08 -0.14 -10.72
CA TYR A 255 7.38 -0.30 -10.09
C TYR A 255 8.06 -1.60 -10.52
N SER A 256 7.32 -2.71 -10.55
CA SER A 256 7.89 -4.01 -10.97
C SER A 256 8.37 -3.97 -12.41
N ASN A 257 7.60 -3.35 -13.31
CA ASN A 257 7.96 -3.18 -14.72
C ASN A 257 9.19 -2.27 -14.87
N GLU A 258 9.23 -1.14 -14.18
CA GLU A 258 10.34 -0.19 -14.26
C GLU A 258 11.65 -0.81 -13.73
N ILE A 259 11.58 -1.57 -12.62
CA ILE A 259 12.73 -2.31 -12.09
C ILE A 259 13.19 -3.36 -13.10
N ALA A 260 12.27 -4.17 -13.63
CA ALA A 260 12.59 -5.20 -14.62
C ALA A 260 13.21 -4.60 -15.89
N PHE A 261 12.64 -3.51 -16.40
CA PHE A 261 13.13 -2.79 -17.58
C PHE A 261 14.55 -2.27 -17.36
N GLN A 262 14.81 -1.63 -16.21
CA GLN A 262 16.14 -1.12 -15.90
C GLN A 262 17.14 -2.24 -15.67
N VAL A 263 16.78 -3.37 -15.06
CA VAL A 263 17.70 -4.50 -14.89
C VAL A 263 18.02 -5.18 -16.23
N LEU A 264 17.03 -5.36 -17.11
CA LEU A 264 17.20 -6.04 -18.39
C LEU A 264 17.99 -5.22 -19.42
N MET A 265 17.87 -3.89 -19.44
CA MET A 265 18.62 -3.03 -20.37
C MET A 265 20.14 -2.98 -20.12
N TYR A 266 20.63 -3.59 -19.04
CA TYR A 266 22.07 -3.74 -18.76
C TYR A 266 22.61 -5.15 -19.04
N TYR A 267 21.80 -6.02 -19.64
CA TYR A 267 22.21 -7.27 -20.28
C TYR A 267 22.16 -7.13 -21.80
#